data_AF-A0A7Y4R436-F1
#
_entry.id   AF-A0A7Y4R436-F1
#
_cell.length_a   1.000
_cell.length_b   1.000
_cell.length_c   1.000
_cell.angle_alpha   90.00
_cell.angle_beta   90.00
_cell.angle_gamma   90.00
#
_symmetry.space_group_name_H-M   'P 1'
#
loop_
_entity.id
_entity.type
_entity.pdbx_description
1 polymer ?
#
loop_
_entity_poly.entity_id
_entity_poly.type
_entity_poly.pdbx_seq_one_letter_code
_entity_poly.pdbx_strand_id
1 'polypeptide(L)'
;MVAILQRFSPSMLGIRAELSLTIIGLIFISTFVMPAINLLMLKFFGNVNSLTLELREQRVLPFTFIMLLYVLVTFLFYYKLPFNENFDKLMVIITAMVVITWAITFFYKISVHSLAMCGGLGILLPLNQATEQQDLLI
;
A
#
# COMPACT_ATOMS: atom_id res chain seq x y z
N MET A 1 0.29 4.83 8.74
CA MET A 1 -0.24 3.47 8.91
C MET A 1 0.82 2.50 9.42
N VAL A 2 1.93 2.26 8.70
CA VAL A 2 2.97 1.29 9.12
C VAL A 2 3.52 1.53 10.53
N ALA A 3 3.82 2.79 10.88
CA ALA A 3 4.26 3.14 12.24
C ALA A 3 3.21 2.83 13.33
N ILE A 4 1.91 2.90 12.99
CA ILE A 4 0.81 2.55 13.89
C ILE A 4 0.78 1.03 14.09
N LEU A 5 0.90 0.25 13.01
CA LEU A 5 0.96 -1.20 13.07
C LEU A 5 2.16 -1.68 13.89
N GLN A 6 3.33 -1.04 13.76
CA GLN A 6 4.48 -1.39 14.60
C GLN A 6 4.24 -1.10 16.09
N ARG A 7 3.55 0.00 16.42
CA ARG A 7 3.29 0.37 17.81
C ARG A 7 2.26 -0.55 18.49
N PHE A 8 1.26 -1.01 17.75
CA PHE A 8 0.16 -1.84 18.28
C PHE A 8 0.38 -3.35 18.11
N SER A 9 1.06 -3.80 17.05
CA SER A 9 1.31 -5.22 16.79
C SER A 9 2.68 -5.42 16.12
N PRO A 10 3.78 -5.38 16.91
CA PRO A 10 5.14 -5.53 16.37
C PRO A 10 5.38 -6.90 15.73
N SER A 11 4.65 -7.92 16.16
CA SER A 11 4.67 -9.29 15.62
C SER A 11 4.13 -9.38 14.19
N MET A 12 3.28 -8.43 13.75
CA MET A 12 2.72 -8.42 12.39
C MET A 12 3.79 -8.17 11.32
N LEU A 13 4.79 -7.34 11.65
CA LEU A 13 5.92 -7.05 10.77
C LEU A 13 7.05 -8.09 10.93
N GLY A 14 7.20 -8.67 12.13
CA GLY A 14 8.26 -9.64 12.43
C GLY A 14 9.68 -9.04 12.42
N ILE A 15 9.78 -7.71 12.47
CA ILE A 15 11.04 -6.98 12.32
C ILE A 15 11.69 -6.76 13.69
N ARG A 16 12.99 -7.07 13.79
CA ARG A 16 13.82 -6.72 14.95
C ARG A 16 13.85 -5.19 15.09
N ALA A 17 13.59 -4.64 16.29
CA ALA A 17 13.41 -3.20 16.52
C ALA A 17 14.51 -2.30 15.92
N GLU A 18 15.70 -2.85 15.75
CA GLU A 18 16.93 -2.21 15.26
C GLU A 18 16.90 -1.90 13.76
N LEU A 19 16.12 -2.64 12.95
CA LEU A 19 15.94 -2.40 11.51
C LEU A 19 14.67 -1.63 11.16
N SER A 20 13.88 -1.25 12.17
CA SER A 20 12.52 -0.79 11.92
C SER A 20 12.44 0.56 11.19
N LEU A 21 13.36 1.48 11.45
CA LEU A 21 13.41 2.77 10.75
C LEU A 21 13.72 2.62 9.26
N THR A 22 14.66 1.75 8.90
CA THR A 22 15.03 1.49 7.50
C THR A 22 13.86 0.89 6.74
N ILE A 23 13.15 -0.07 7.34
CA ILE A 23 12.02 -0.72 6.68
C ILE A 23 10.81 0.19 6.60
N ILE A 24 10.50 0.97 7.66
CA ILE A 24 9.47 2.02 7.58
C ILE A 24 9.79 3.01 6.47
N GLY A 25 11.06 3.44 6.37
CA GLY A 25 11.54 4.32 5.31
C GLY A 25 11.34 3.70 3.92
N LEU A 26 11.72 2.43 3.74
CA LEU A 26 11.55 1.70 2.49
C LEU A 26 10.07 1.61 2.08
N ILE A 27 9.20 1.26 3.03
CA ILE A 27 7.75 1.18 2.78
C ILE A 27 7.24 2.58 2.42
N PHE A 28 7.58 3.62 3.18
CA PHE A 28 7.18 5.00 2.88
C PHE A 28 7.61 5.45 1.49
N ILE A 29 8.84 5.13 1.08
CA ILE A 29 9.34 5.44 -0.26
C ILE A 29 8.51 4.71 -1.31
N SER A 30 8.23 3.42 -1.12
CA SER A 30 7.46 2.62 -2.07
C SER A 30 5.97 2.99 -2.15
N THR A 31 5.35 3.39 -1.03
CA THR A 31 3.90 3.65 -0.98
C THR A 31 3.53 5.10 -1.22
N PHE A 32 4.47 6.05 -1.09
CA PHE A 32 4.21 7.48 -1.22
C PHE A 32 5.16 8.18 -2.20
N VAL A 33 6.47 8.07 -1.98
CA VAL A 33 7.47 8.83 -2.76
C VAL A 33 7.50 8.38 -4.22
N MET A 34 7.61 7.07 -4.46
CA MET A 34 7.63 6.50 -5.81
C MET A 34 6.35 6.84 -6.60
N PRO A 35 5.13 6.64 -6.06
CA PRO A 35 3.90 7.06 -6.72
C PRO A 35 3.83 8.57 -7.00
N ALA A 36 4.31 9.41 -6.08
CA ALA A 36 4.34 10.87 -6.25
C ALA A 36 5.30 11.29 -7.36
N ILE A 37 6.50 10.70 -7.40
CA ILE A 37 7.48 10.91 -8.47
C ILE A 37 6.89 10.48 -9.81
N ASN A 38 6.26 9.31 -9.87
CA ASN A 38 5.61 8.82 -11.10
C ASN A 38 4.56 9.83 -11.63
N LEU A 39 3.71 10.36 -10.75
CA LEU A 39 2.72 11.37 -11.13
C LEU A 39 3.38 12.67 -11.61
N LEU A 40 4.43 13.13 -10.91
CA LEU A 40 5.17 14.33 -11.29
C LEU A 40 5.86 14.16 -12.65
N MET A 41 6.54 13.02 -12.87
CA MET A 41 7.18 12.71 -14.15
C MET A 41 6.15 12.73 -15.28
N LEU A 42 5.01 12.07 -15.12
CA LEU A 42 3.96 12.05 -16.14
C LEU A 42 3.41 13.46 -16.46
N LYS A 43 3.35 14.35 -15.47
CA LYS A 43 3.03 15.76 -15.69
C LYS A 43 4.14 16.48 -16.47
N PHE A 44 5.41 16.28 -16.09
CA PHE A 44 6.55 16.91 -16.77
C PHE A 44 6.70 16.46 -18.22
N PHE A 45 6.39 15.20 -18.54
CA PHE A 45 6.38 14.68 -19.92
C PHE A 45 5.15 15.10 -20.74
N GLY A 46 4.22 15.88 -20.18
CA GLY A 46 3.03 16.36 -20.88
C GLY A 46 1.92 15.31 -21.06
N ASN A 47 2.06 14.12 -20.46
CA ASN A 47 1.04 13.08 -20.51
C ASN A 47 -0.18 13.41 -19.63
N VAL A 48 -0.03 14.35 -18.70
CA VAL A 48 -1.08 14.78 -17.76
C VAL A 48 -1.12 16.30 -17.71
N ASN A 49 -2.28 16.90 -18.01
CA ASN A 49 -2.44 18.36 -18.06
C ASN A 49 -2.56 19.01 -16.68
N SER A 50 -3.04 18.27 -15.65
CA SER A 50 -3.14 18.81 -14.29
C SER A 50 -2.83 17.75 -13.23
N LEU A 51 -2.30 18.20 -12.08
CA LEU A 51 -2.11 17.35 -10.90
C LEU A 51 -3.44 16.87 -10.30
N THR A 52 -4.53 17.59 -10.55
CA THR A 52 -5.89 17.20 -10.11
C THR A 52 -6.47 16.08 -10.97
N LEU A 53 -5.79 15.66 -12.05
CA LEU A 53 -6.21 14.59 -12.94
C LEU A 53 -7.69 14.73 -13.30
N GLU A 54 -8.08 15.93 -13.78
CA GLU A 54 -9.47 16.32 -14.08
C GLU A 54 -10.15 15.29 -14.99
N LEU A 55 -9.43 14.89 -16.04
CA LEU A 55 -9.88 13.93 -17.04
C LEU A 55 -9.50 12.52 -16.61
N ARG A 56 -10.47 11.62 -16.72
CA ARG A 56 -10.31 10.22 -16.35
C ARG A 56 -9.29 9.49 -17.24
N GLU A 57 -9.23 9.82 -18.53
CA GLU A 57 -8.29 9.21 -19.47
C GLU A 57 -6.83 9.44 -19.04
N GLN A 58 -6.55 10.58 -18.41
CA GLN A 58 -5.24 10.92 -17.85
C GLN A 58 -4.90 10.14 -16.57
N ARG A 59 -5.87 9.46 -15.96
CA ARG A 59 -5.68 8.63 -14.75
C ARG A 59 -5.20 7.23 -15.09
N VAL A 60 -5.59 6.69 -16.24
CA VAL A 60 -5.28 5.30 -16.62
C VAL A 60 -3.77 5.07 -16.61
N LEU A 61 -3.01 5.93 -17.28
CA LEU A 61 -1.55 5.80 -17.38
C LEU A 61 -0.84 5.85 -16.00
N PRO A 62 -1.05 6.86 -15.15
CA PRO A 62 -0.46 6.88 -13.80
C PRO A 62 -0.87 5.67 -12.95
N PHE A 63 -2.13 5.23 -13.00
CA PHE A 63 -2.57 4.07 -12.24
C PHE A 63 -1.96 2.77 -12.75
N THR A 64 -1.74 2.61 -14.06
CA THR A 64 -1.03 1.44 -14.61
C THR A 64 0.37 1.34 -14.03
N PHE A 65 1.11 2.46 -14.01
CA PHE A 65 2.45 2.49 -13.41
C PHE A 65 2.43 2.20 -11.91
N ILE A 66 1.49 2.76 -11.16
CA ILE A 66 1.33 2.48 -9.73
C ILE A 66 1.04 0.99 -9.49
N MET A 67 0.16 0.39 -10.31
CA MET A 67 -0.17 -1.03 -10.23
C MET A 67 1.08 -1.90 -10.46
N LEU A 68 1.83 -1.64 -11.53
CA LEU A 68 3.07 -2.37 -11.84
C LEU A 68 4.10 -2.25 -10.70
N LEU A 69 4.22 -1.06 -10.13
CA LEU A 69 5.13 -0.80 -9.02
C LEU A 69 4.73 -1.59 -7.77
N TYR A 70 3.44 -1.65 -7.44
CA TYR A 70 2.95 -2.44 -6.29
C TYR A 70 3.13 -3.95 -6.50
N VAL A 71 2.92 -4.45 -7.72
CA VAL A 71 3.21 -5.84 -8.07
C VAL A 71 4.69 -6.14 -7.89
N LEU A 72 5.58 -5.26 -8.38
CA LEU A 72 7.02 -5.42 -8.26
C LEU A 72 7.48 -5.37 -6.79
N VAL A 73 6.99 -4.43 -6.01
CA VAL A 73 7.33 -4.29 -4.58
C VAL A 73 6.86 -5.50 -3.80
N THR A 74 5.65 -5.99 -4.05
CA THR A 74 5.13 -7.20 -3.39
C THR A 74 5.95 -8.43 -3.77
N PHE A 75 6.31 -8.57 -5.05
CA PHE A 75 7.21 -9.64 -5.48
C PHE A 75 8.58 -9.54 -4.79
N LEU A 76 9.16 -8.34 -4.73
CA LEU A 76 10.45 -8.11 -4.07
C LEU A 76 10.37 -8.45 -2.58
N PHE A 77 9.32 -8.03 -1.89
CA PHE A 77 9.14 -8.31 -0.46
C PHE A 77 8.94 -9.79 -0.20
N TYR A 78 8.12 -10.47 -1.01
CA TYR A 78 7.83 -11.90 -0.88
C TYR A 78 9.08 -12.78 -1.08
N TYR A 79 9.93 -12.46 -2.06
CA TYR A 79 11.04 -13.34 -2.44
C TYR A 79 12.42 -12.94 -1.87
N LYS A 80 12.63 -11.66 -1.51
CA LYS A 80 13.97 -11.16 -1.14
C LYS A 80 14.10 -10.70 0.31
N LEU A 81 13.00 -10.47 1.02
CA LEU A 81 13.03 -9.95 2.39
C LEU A 81 12.47 -10.98 3.38
N PRO A 82 13.13 -11.18 4.54
CA PRO A 82 12.68 -12.13 5.55
C PRO A 82 11.56 -11.52 6.41
N PHE A 83 10.46 -11.13 5.79
CA PHE A 83 9.28 -10.66 6.52
C PHE A 83 8.45 -11.83 7.06
N ASN A 84 7.57 -11.52 8.02
CA ASN A 84 6.62 -12.50 8.54
C ASN A 84 5.56 -12.79 7.46
N GLU A 85 5.09 -14.05 7.39
CA GLU A 85 4.02 -14.46 6.47
C GLU A 85 2.77 -13.55 6.53
N ASN A 86 2.48 -12.97 7.68
CA ASN A 86 1.36 -12.04 7.85
C ASN A 86 1.55 -10.75 7.06
N PHE A 87 2.78 -10.23 6.98
CA PHE A 87 3.10 -9.05 6.20
C PHE A 87 3.04 -9.34 4.70
N ASP A 88 3.49 -10.53 4.28
CA ASP A 88 3.41 -10.95 2.88
C ASP A 88 1.97 -11.10 2.41
N LYS A 89 1.11 -11.74 3.22
CA LYS A 89 -0.34 -11.84 2.96
C LYS A 89 -0.97 -10.45 2.84
N LEU A 90 -0.58 -9.53 3.73
CA LEU A 90 -1.04 -8.14 3.68
C LEU A 90 -0.64 -7.45 2.36
N MET A 91 0.62 -7.57 1.94
CA MET A 91 1.11 -6.97 0.69
C MET A 91 0.40 -7.53 -0.55
N VAL A 92 0.08 -8.83 -0.55
CA VAL A 92 -0.71 -9.46 -1.61
C VAL A 92 -2.14 -8.90 -1.65
N ILE A 93 -2.81 -8.76 -0.49
CA ILE A 93 -4.16 -8.17 -0.41
C ILE A 93 -4.15 -6.72 -0.94
N ILE A 94 -3.17 -5.92 -0.52
CA ILE A 94 -3.03 -4.53 -0.97
C ILE A 94 -2.84 -4.49 -2.49
N THR A 95 -1.97 -5.35 -3.04
CA THR A 95 -1.74 -5.43 -4.49
C THR A 95 -3.01 -5.83 -5.25
N ALA A 96 -3.76 -6.81 -4.74
CA ALA A 96 -5.04 -7.21 -5.33
C ALA A 96 -6.04 -6.04 -5.34
N MET A 97 -6.12 -5.26 -4.26
CA MET A 97 -6.97 -4.06 -4.18
C MET A 97 -6.54 -2.99 -5.20
N VAL A 98 -5.24 -2.78 -5.39
CA VAL A 98 -4.71 -1.84 -6.40
C VAL A 98 -5.04 -2.31 -7.82
N VAL A 99 -4.90 -3.61 -8.12
CA VAL A 99 -5.25 -4.18 -9.43
C VAL A 99 -6.74 -4.04 -9.71
N ILE A 100 -7.59 -4.34 -8.73
CA ILE A 100 -9.04 -4.17 -8.83
C ILE A 100 -9.37 -2.69 -9.08
N THR A 101 -8.75 -1.78 -8.35
CA THR A 101 -8.99 -0.34 -8.51
C THR A 101 -8.53 0.17 -9.86
N TRP A 102 -7.39 -0.31 -10.35
CA TRP A 102 -6.92 -0.03 -11.71
C TRP A 102 -7.94 -0.49 -12.76
N ALA A 103 -8.45 -1.73 -12.63
CA ALA A 103 -9.47 -2.27 -13.53
C ALA A 103 -10.77 -1.43 -13.48
N ILE A 104 -11.22 -1.05 -12.29
CA ILE A 104 -12.44 -0.24 -12.15
C ILE A 104 -12.20 1.21 -12.61
N THR A 105 -10.98 1.73 -12.59
CA THR A 105 -10.67 3.09 -13.07
C THR A 105 -11.00 3.26 -14.58
N PHE A 106 -11.00 2.17 -15.35
CA PHE A 106 -11.52 2.14 -16.73
C PHE A 106 -13.05 2.31 -16.84
N PHE A 107 -13.82 2.08 -15.76
CA PHE A 107 -15.29 2.15 -15.74
C PHE A 107 -15.88 3.24 -14.81
N TYR A 108 -15.19 3.62 -13.72
CA TYR A 108 -15.63 4.68 -12.80
C TYR A 108 -14.49 5.60 -12.32
N LYS A 109 -14.82 6.84 -11.92
CA LYS A 109 -13.90 7.71 -11.16
C LYS A 109 -13.95 7.30 -9.69
N ILE A 110 -12.98 6.50 -9.23
CA ILE A 110 -12.85 6.13 -7.81
C ILE A 110 -11.84 7.03 -7.11
N SER A 111 -12.15 7.40 -5.86
CA SER A 111 -11.19 8.04 -4.95
C SER A 111 -10.28 6.98 -4.32
N VAL A 112 -9.01 6.99 -4.70
CA VAL A 112 -8.00 6.06 -4.13
C VAL A 112 -7.80 6.28 -2.64
N HIS A 113 -8.02 7.51 -2.15
CA HIS A 113 -7.92 7.83 -0.73
C HIS A 113 -8.99 7.10 0.09
N SER A 114 -10.21 6.98 -0.44
CA SER A 114 -11.29 6.23 0.23
C SER A 114 -10.98 4.73 0.26
N LEU A 115 -10.42 4.19 -0.81
CA LEU A 115 -9.97 2.79 -0.85
C LEU A 115 -8.86 2.54 0.19
N ALA A 116 -7.89 3.45 0.33
CA ALA A 116 -6.83 3.36 1.32
C ALA A 116 -7.38 3.40 2.76
N MET A 117 -8.40 4.22 3.02
CA MET A 117 -9.09 4.25 4.32
C MET A 117 -9.81 2.93 4.61
N CYS A 118 -10.55 2.39 3.64
CA CYS A 118 -11.21 1.08 3.79
C CYS A 118 -10.19 -0.05 4.02
N GLY A 119 -9.07 -0.05 3.29
CA GLY A 119 -7.99 -1.01 3.50
C GLY A 119 -7.37 -0.90 4.90
N GLY A 120 -7.13 0.33 5.38
CA GLY A 120 -6.66 0.57 6.75
C GLY A 120 -7.62 0.04 7.81
N LEU A 121 -8.92 0.32 7.66
CA LEU A 121 -9.95 -0.19 8.57
C LEU A 121 -10.06 -1.72 8.53
N GLY A 122 -10.00 -2.32 7.34
CA GLY A 122 -10.05 -3.77 7.16
C GLY A 122 -8.88 -4.51 7.82
N ILE A 123 -7.74 -3.83 8.03
CA ILE A 123 -6.59 -4.39 8.76
C ILE A 123 -6.75 -4.21 10.27
N LEU A 124 -7.26 -3.05 10.71
CA LEU A 124 -7.39 -2.75 12.14
C LEU A 124 -8.46 -3.60 12.84
N LEU A 125 -9.57 -3.92 12.16
CA LEU A 125 -10.68 -4.67 12.78
C LEU A 125 -10.29 -6.10 13.22
N PRO A 126 -9.68 -6.96 12.37
CA PRO A 126 -9.23 -8.29 12.79
C PRO A 126 -8.12 -8.25 13.83
N LEU A 127 -7.25 -7.24 13.78
CA LEU A 127 -6.17 -7.04 14.75
C LEU A 127 -6.68 -6.73 16.15
N ASN A 128 -7.78 -5.95 16.26
CA ASN A 128 -8.43 -5.69 17.54
C ASN A 128 -8.96 -6.99 18.16
N GLN A 129 -9.63 -7.83 17.35
CA GLN A 129 -10.15 -9.13 17.80
C GLN A 129 -9.02 -10.10 18.19
N ALA A 130 -7.92 -10.12 17.44
CA ALA A 130 -6.76 -10.95 17.78
C ALA A 130 -6.11 -10.54 19.11
N THR A 131 -6.09 -9.25 19.42
CA THR A 131 -5.59 -8.73 20.70
C THR A 131 -6.52 -9.11 21.85
N GLU A 132 -7.84 -8.91 21.71
CA GLU A 132 -8.82 -9.31 22.73
C GLU A 132 -8.77 -10.80 23.05
N GLN A 133 -8.60 -11.66 22.03
CA GLN A 133 -8.52 -13.10 22.25
C GLN A 133 -7.23 -13.53 22.96
N GLN A 134 -6.15 -12.75 22.80
CA GLN A 134 -4.90 -12.98 23.49
C GLN A 134 -4.97 -12.58 24.97
N ASP A 135 -5.72 -11.52 25.30
CA ASP A 135 -5.99 -11.09 26.68
C ASP A 135 -6.94 -12.04 27.44
N LEU A 136 -7.81 -12.78 26.74
CA LEU A 136 -8.72 -13.77 27.34
C LEU A 136 -8.06 -15.12 27.66
N LEU A 137 -6.83 -15.35 27.17
CA LEU A 137 -6.07 -16.59 27.36
C LEU A 137 -4.93 -16.47 28.39
N ILE A 138 -4.88 -15.34 29.12
CA ILE A 138 -3.93 -15.08 30.22
C ILE A 138 -4.68 -15.11 31.56
#